data_AF-A0A0Q6BAG3-F1
#
_entry.id   AF-A0A0Q6BAG3-F1
#
_cell.length_a   1.000
_cell.length_b   1.000
_cell.length_c   1.000
_cell.angle_alpha   90.00
_cell.angle_beta   90.00
_cell.angle_gamma   90.00
#
_symmetry.space_group_name_H-M   'P 1'
#
loop_
_entity.id
_entity.type
_entity.pdbx_description
1 polymer ?
#
loop_
_entity_poly.entity_id
_entity_poly.type
_entity_poly.pdbx_seq_one_letter_code
_entity_poly.pdbx_strand_id
1 'polypeptide(L)'
;MLCENFGKIPIFVLSGKYKFAKSESYLIIGDKSQAKLQCKLCKAFTRLKSNKGVYEELIRIRGDWLGDQASEMLACPKQGCDATGTDFIIRHGTTKSGSIRYRCKQCGTTFVPSPRKNRKQKKPEITELVFRLLINKMPMRRICETADIQPATLYSKIDLIHRCCINFAYAKELVWRQQPAVDRVYLSLDRQEYIFNWGTQLDRTNTSLTSITSVDNRTGYAFSLTLDFDPTLNADQIEAEAVKINDYDLPYPYRNFARLWMLRDYSDEYILSNRLERHNTLGTSGGETAQKYRDMLNAKNASDTEVIELPSGRRPSQGMQVRSDYALYGHLFFLEEMLRNVSKVRFFMDRETGVFPAFAAAFGPRIIERTADAFFVRMKKSLSVDKKKLLKAAAQTRLNKWVDEHPEFDGQNAVHHVLREILDSAISQGSLNGEWIMHPLSDMAEPNKEVAYLTDLGGYDLDHLAHLYNMASLKGVDRFLMLIRRRLSLFERPIHTANAQNRSWYGYSGYNPAVGAKLLAIFRTAYNYCLPGDDGKTPAMRVGTCDHVVTLGEVLGEFNSKP
;
A
#
# COMPACT_ATOMS: atom_id res chain seq x y z
N MET A 1 -3.17 -24.69 -15.73
CA MET A 1 -1.93 -24.34 -16.45
C MET A 1 -1.93 -22.85 -16.81
N LEU A 2 -0.80 -22.16 -16.72
CA LEU A 2 -0.69 -20.77 -17.20
C LEU A 2 -0.83 -20.71 -18.72
N CYS A 3 -1.40 -19.62 -19.21
CA CYS A 3 -1.35 -19.29 -20.62
C CYS A 3 0.12 -19.22 -21.08
N GLU A 4 0.44 -19.76 -22.25
CA GLU A 4 1.79 -19.72 -22.83
C GLU A 4 2.33 -18.31 -23.04
N ASN A 5 1.46 -17.31 -23.09
CA ASN A 5 1.85 -15.91 -23.20
C ASN A 5 2.12 -15.26 -21.84
N PHE A 6 1.76 -15.88 -20.72
CA PHE A 6 1.98 -15.31 -19.37
C PHE A 6 3.46 -14.99 -19.15
N GLY A 7 3.74 -13.77 -18.67
CA GLY A 7 5.11 -13.28 -18.45
C GLY A 7 5.91 -12.98 -19.71
N LYS A 8 5.41 -13.27 -20.92
CA LYS A 8 6.08 -12.89 -22.17
C LYS A 8 5.91 -11.39 -22.42
N ILE A 9 7.03 -10.71 -22.66
CA ILE A 9 7.04 -9.30 -23.00
C ILE A 9 6.27 -9.10 -24.31
N PRO A 10 5.25 -8.22 -24.35
CA PRO A 10 4.53 -7.92 -25.57
C PRO A 10 5.43 -7.08 -26.49
N ILE A 11 6.22 -7.75 -27.34
CA ILE A 11 7.04 -7.06 -28.34
C ILE A 11 6.11 -6.51 -29.41
N PHE A 12 6.18 -5.20 -29.61
CA PHE A 12 5.35 -4.42 -30.52
C PHE A 12 6.25 -3.83 -31.62
N VAL A 13 6.03 -4.22 -32.88
CA VAL A 13 6.73 -3.59 -34.01
C VAL A 13 6.09 -2.24 -34.30
N LEU A 14 6.80 -1.15 -34.03
CA LEU A 14 6.32 0.22 -34.24
C LEU A 14 6.06 0.48 -35.73
N SER A 15 4.85 0.96 -36.07
CA SER A 15 4.51 1.48 -37.40
C SER A 15 4.16 2.98 -37.32
N GLY A 16 5.18 3.81 -37.07
CA GLY A 16 5.03 5.28 -37.01
C GLY A 16 4.51 5.83 -35.67
N LYS A 17 4.37 7.16 -35.58
CA LYS A 17 3.87 7.88 -34.41
C LYS A 17 2.38 7.57 -34.22
N TYR A 18 2.06 6.71 -33.24
CA TYR A 18 0.71 6.44 -32.72
C TYR A 18 -0.19 5.41 -33.45
N LYS A 19 0.33 4.56 -34.36
CA LYS A 19 -0.44 3.38 -34.82
C LYS A 19 -0.14 2.18 -33.93
N PHE A 20 -1.19 1.53 -33.42
CA PHE A 20 -1.07 0.33 -32.59
C PHE A 20 -0.24 -0.72 -33.32
N ALA A 21 0.90 -1.04 -32.73
CA ALA A 21 1.83 -2.01 -33.26
C ALA A 21 1.19 -3.41 -33.33
N LYS A 22 1.57 -4.20 -34.34
CA LYS A 22 1.27 -5.63 -34.36
C LYS A 22 2.23 -6.31 -33.39
N SER A 23 1.69 -6.93 -32.35
CA SER A 23 2.39 -7.94 -31.55
C SER A 23 1.92 -9.32 -32.00
N GLU A 24 2.77 -10.33 -32.00
CA GLU A 24 2.36 -11.71 -32.32
C GLU A 24 1.44 -12.29 -31.24
N SER A 25 1.75 -12.04 -29.97
CA SER A 25 1.06 -12.62 -28.81
C SER A 25 -0.07 -11.76 -28.24
N TYR A 26 -0.04 -10.44 -28.45
CA TYR A 26 -0.93 -9.50 -27.78
C TYR A 26 -1.61 -8.51 -28.74
N LEU A 27 -2.73 -7.94 -28.30
CA LEU A 27 -3.46 -6.87 -28.96
C LEU A 27 -3.66 -5.72 -27.99
N ILE A 28 -3.53 -4.49 -28.48
CA ILE A 28 -4.01 -3.32 -27.74
C ILE A 28 -5.42 -3.02 -28.25
N ILE A 29 -6.39 -3.06 -27.33
CA ILE A 29 -7.80 -2.78 -27.60
C ILE A 29 -8.28 -1.62 -26.71
N GLY A 30 -9.39 -0.98 -27.07
CA GLY A 30 -9.93 0.16 -26.33
C GLY A 30 -9.46 1.51 -26.87
N ASP A 31 -10.06 2.58 -26.34
CA ASP A 31 -9.75 3.96 -26.72
C ASP A 31 -8.47 4.48 -26.05
N LYS A 32 -8.15 5.76 -26.26
CA LYS A 32 -6.94 6.40 -25.72
C LYS A 32 -6.88 6.41 -24.18
N SER A 33 -8.01 6.38 -23.47
CA SER A 33 -8.05 6.48 -21.99
C SER A 33 -8.27 5.12 -21.31
N GLN A 34 -8.78 4.13 -22.03
CA GLN A 34 -9.06 2.78 -21.54
C GLN A 34 -8.34 1.70 -22.35
N ALA A 35 -7.14 2.00 -22.84
CA ALA A 35 -6.31 1.02 -23.54
C ALA A 35 -6.08 -0.21 -22.67
N LYS A 36 -6.41 -1.39 -23.21
CA LYS A 36 -6.23 -2.70 -22.60
C LYS A 36 -5.25 -3.51 -23.45
N LEU A 37 -4.36 -4.24 -22.78
CA LEU A 37 -3.53 -5.25 -23.39
C LEU A 37 -4.28 -6.60 -23.28
N GLN A 38 -4.71 -7.15 -24.41
CA GLN A 38 -5.41 -8.43 -24.47
C GLN A 38 -4.49 -9.53 -25.04
N CYS A 39 -4.46 -10.68 -24.38
CA CYS A 39 -3.79 -11.88 -24.88
C CYS A 39 -4.56 -12.48 -26.07
N LYS A 40 -3.87 -12.78 -27.17
CA LYS A 40 -4.53 -13.40 -28.33
C LYS A 40 -4.97 -14.85 -28.10
N LEU A 41 -4.29 -15.57 -27.20
CA LEU A 41 -4.55 -16.97 -26.89
C LEU A 41 -5.73 -17.11 -25.91
N CYS A 42 -5.54 -16.71 -24.65
CA CYS A 42 -6.56 -16.91 -23.61
C CYS A 42 -7.60 -15.79 -23.52
N LYS A 43 -7.49 -14.73 -24.34
CA LYS A 43 -8.38 -13.54 -24.34
C LYS A 43 -8.44 -12.73 -23.05
N ALA A 44 -7.76 -13.16 -21.99
CA ALA A 44 -7.55 -12.38 -20.78
C ALA A 44 -6.89 -11.04 -21.14
N PHE A 45 -7.25 -10.00 -20.40
CA PHE A 45 -6.74 -8.66 -20.63
C PHE A 45 -6.34 -8.00 -19.31
N THR A 46 -5.42 -7.04 -19.41
CA THR A 46 -5.09 -6.11 -18.33
C THR A 46 -5.16 -4.69 -18.88
N ARG A 47 -5.35 -3.69 -18.02
CA ARG A 47 -5.24 -2.31 -18.46
C ARG A 47 -3.79 -1.94 -18.69
N LEU A 48 -3.54 -1.20 -19.75
CA LEU A 48 -2.21 -0.69 -20.03
C LEU A 48 -1.85 0.38 -18.97
N LYS A 49 -0.68 0.23 -18.35
CA LYS A 49 -0.12 1.20 -17.39
C LYS A 49 1.15 1.81 -17.98
N SER A 50 1.48 3.02 -17.55
CA SER A 50 2.75 3.66 -17.89
C SER A 50 3.89 2.99 -17.15
N ASN A 51 4.82 2.36 -17.87
CA ASN A 51 6.04 1.80 -17.25
C ASN A 51 6.83 2.89 -16.53
N LYS A 52 6.88 4.11 -17.11
CA LYS A 52 7.51 5.28 -16.48
C LYS A 52 6.81 5.62 -15.16
N GLY A 53 5.48 5.73 -15.17
CA GLY A 53 4.72 6.05 -13.95
C GLY A 53 4.88 4.98 -12.85
N VAL A 54 4.90 3.70 -13.20
CA VAL A 54 5.14 2.60 -12.24
C VAL A 54 6.55 2.69 -11.67
N TYR A 55 7.56 2.91 -12.52
CA TYR A 55 8.94 3.04 -12.08
C TYR A 55 9.16 4.26 -11.19
N GLU A 56 8.64 5.43 -11.56
CA GLU A 56 8.71 6.64 -10.72
C GLU A 56 8.10 6.42 -9.34
N GLU A 57 6.99 5.69 -9.26
CA GLU A 57 6.34 5.40 -7.98
C GLU A 57 7.11 4.39 -7.14
N LEU A 58 7.71 3.37 -7.76
CA LEU A 58 8.67 2.48 -7.10
C LEU A 58 9.85 3.27 -6.52
N ILE A 59 10.42 4.19 -7.31
CA ILE A 59 11.55 5.02 -6.87
C ILE A 59 11.14 5.94 -5.72
N ARG A 60 9.93 6.52 -5.73
CA ARG A 60 9.42 7.31 -4.60
C ARG A 60 9.34 6.48 -3.33
N ILE A 61 8.68 5.32 -3.38
CA ILE A 61 8.51 4.43 -2.22
C ILE A 61 9.87 3.95 -1.69
N ARG A 62 10.79 3.60 -2.60
CA ARG A 62 12.15 3.23 -2.25
C ARG A 62 12.93 4.40 -1.62
N GLY A 63 12.74 5.62 -2.11
CA GLY A 63 13.32 6.82 -1.52
C GLY A 63 12.81 7.08 -0.10
N ASP A 64 11.50 6.94 0.11
CA ASP A 64 10.86 7.05 1.42
C ASP A 64 11.40 5.99 2.41
N TRP A 65 11.69 4.78 1.92
CA TRP A 65 12.31 3.70 2.69
C TRP A 65 13.78 3.95 3.03
N LEU A 66 14.57 4.47 2.08
CA LEU A 66 15.99 4.77 2.27
C LEU A 66 16.25 5.92 3.26
N GLY A 67 15.31 6.85 3.42
CA GLY A 67 15.47 7.98 4.34
C GLY A 67 16.69 8.83 4.02
N ASP A 68 17.53 9.10 5.03
CA ASP A 68 18.75 9.89 4.83
C ASP A 68 19.77 9.16 3.92
N GLN A 69 19.70 7.83 3.83
CA GLN A 69 20.57 7.04 2.95
C GLN A 69 20.28 7.30 1.46
N ALA A 70 19.09 7.79 1.11
CA ALA A 70 18.78 8.22 -0.25
C ALA A 70 19.70 9.38 -0.69
N SER A 71 20.12 10.23 0.26
CA SER A 71 21.08 11.31 0.02
C SER A 71 22.54 10.84 0.05
N GLU A 72 22.81 9.66 0.62
CA GLU A 72 24.13 9.01 0.65
C GLU A 72 24.41 8.16 -0.60
N MET A 73 23.38 7.88 -1.42
CA MET A 73 23.59 7.67 -2.86
C MET A 73 24.06 9.01 -3.44
N LEU A 74 25.36 9.28 -3.28
CA LEU A 74 26.02 10.50 -3.71
C LEU A 74 25.70 10.76 -5.19
N ALA A 75 24.72 11.64 -5.45
CA ALA A 75 24.35 12.07 -6.77
C ALA A 75 24.67 13.56 -6.91
N CYS A 76 25.17 13.95 -8.08
CA CYS A 76 25.50 15.34 -8.32
C CYS A 76 24.19 16.18 -8.38
N PRO A 77 24.04 17.24 -7.55
CA PRO A 77 22.81 18.03 -7.52
C PRO A 77 22.66 18.98 -8.72
N LYS A 78 23.66 19.05 -9.61
CA LYS A 78 23.63 19.91 -10.79
C LYS A 78 22.73 19.29 -11.87
N GLN A 79 21.69 20.01 -12.29
CA GLN A 79 20.85 19.60 -13.43
C GLN A 79 21.71 19.32 -14.68
N GLY A 80 21.46 18.18 -15.32
CA GLY A 80 22.21 17.71 -16.49
C GLY A 80 23.52 16.98 -16.18
N CYS A 81 23.76 16.57 -14.93
CA CYS A 81 24.93 15.79 -14.55
C CYS A 81 24.51 14.46 -13.91
N ASP A 82 24.78 13.37 -14.62
CA ASP A 82 24.37 12.01 -14.21
C ASP A 82 25.40 11.29 -13.30
N ALA A 83 26.39 12.03 -12.78
CA ALA A 83 27.39 11.50 -11.87
C ALA A 83 26.73 11.01 -10.58
N THR A 84 26.83 9.70 -10.34
CA THR A 84 26.30 9.02 -9.15
C THR A 84 27.33 8.05 -8.57
N GLY A 85 27.30 7.86 -7.25
CA GLY A 85 28.19 6.95 -6.54
C GLY A 85 29.54 7.53 -6.13
N THR A 86 30.28 6.76 -5.35
CA THR A 86 31.56 7.14 -4.72
C THR A 86 32.70 7.32 -5.72
N ASP A 87 32.60 6.72 -6.90
CA ASP A 87 33.64 6.82 -7.94
C ASP A 87 33.70 8.23 -8.54
N PHE A 88 32.54 8.83 -8.75
CA PHE A 88 32.39 10.18 -9.30
C PHE A 88 32.32 11.26 -8.23
N ILE A 89 31.88 10.93 -7.02
CA ILE A 89 31.67 11.92 -5.95
C ILE A 89 32.63 11.66 -4.80
N ILE A 90 33.61 12.54 -4.66
CA ILE A 90 34.68 12.41 -3.67
C ILE A 90 34.51 13.38 -2.52
N ARG A 91 34.97 12.99 -1.34
CA ARG A 91 35.03 13.87 -0.17
C ARG A 91 36.00 15.03 -0.44
N HIS A 92 35.55 16.25 -0.17
CA HIS A 92 36.25 17.50 -0.46
C HIS A 92 36.19 18.45 0.75
N GLY A 93 36.69 17.96 1.89
CA GLY A 93 36.80 18.70 3.14
C GLY A 93 35.51 18.76 3.96
N THR A 94 35.45 19.73 4.87
CA THR A 94 34.33 19.96 5.80
C THR A 94 33.94 21.44 5.83
N THR A 95 32.68 21.74 6.15
CA THR A 95 32.24 23.11 6.45
C THR A 95 32.70 23.54 7.84
N LYS A 96 32.64 24.85 8.15
CA LYS A 96 32.83 25.38 9.52
C LYS A 96 31.86 24.76 10.55
N SER A 97 30.69 24.30 10.12
CA SER A 97 29.71 23.56 10.92
C SER A 97 29.99 22.05 11.05
N GLY A 98 31.10 21.58 10.50
CA GLY A 98 31.55 20.19 10.53
C GLY A 98 30.91 19.27 9.49
N SER A 99 29.99 19.74 8.65
CA SER A 99 29.35 18.91 7.60
C SER A 99 30.37 18.50 6.54
N ILE A 100 30.33 17.24 6.11
CA ILE A 100 31.24 16.73 5.08
C ILE A 100 30.84 17.33 3.73
N ARG A 101 31.79 17.97 3.04
CA ARG A 101 31.60 18.44 1.67
C ARG A 101 32.05 17.36 0.71
N TYR A 102 31.35 17.26 -0.40
CA TYR A 102 31.68 16.39 -1.51
C TYR A 102 31.88 17.22 -2.77
N ARG A 103 32.67 16.70 -3.71
CA ARG A 103 32.92 17.27 -5.03
C ARG A 103 32.64 16.23 -6.09
N CYS A 104 31.83 16.60 -7.08
CA CYS A 104 31.63 15.81 -8.28
C CYS A 104 32.88 15.93 -9.19
N LYS A 105 33.48 14.79 -9.56
CA LYS A 105 34.60 14.72 -10.52
C LYS A 105 34.17 15.07 -11.94
N GLN A 106 32.92 14.81 -12.32
CA GLN A 106 32.44 15.04 -13.68
C GLN A 106 32.20 16.53 -13.97
N CYS A 107 31.53 17.26 -13.07
CA CYS A 107 31.17 18.67 -13.31
C CYS A 107 31.85 19.65 -12.36
N GLY A 108 32.65 19.18 -11.41
CA GLY A 108 33.38 20.00 -10.45
C GLY A 108 32.54 20.59 -9.30
N THR A 109 31.22 20.44 -9.33
CA THR A 109 30.31 21.02 -8.34
C THR A 109 30.60 20.49 -6.94
N THR A 110 30.72 21.39 -5.97
CA THR A 110 30.85 21.02 -4.55
C THR A 110 29.51 21.17 -3.86
N PHE A 111 29.15 20.19 -3.04
CA PHE A 111 27.87 20.16 -2.34
C PHE A 111 27.99 19.42 -1.00
N VAL A 112 26.99 19.57 -0.15
CA VAL A 112 26.83 18.81 1.08
C VAL A 112 25.58 17.95 0.90
N PRO A 113 25.68 16.62 0.86
CA PRO A 113 24.53 15.73 0.84
C PRO A 113 23.78 15.96 2.16
N SER A 114 22.63 16.60 2.05
CA SER A 114 21.77 17.05 3.15
C SER A 114 22.46 17.90 4.24
N PRO A 115 22.10 19.19 4.41
CA PRO A 115 22.72 20.07 5.43
C PRO A 115 22.44 19.68 6.89
N ARG A 116 21.66 18.63 7.17
CA ARG A 116 21.09 18.38 8.50
C ARG A 116 21.95 17.45 9.34
N LYS A 117 23.17 17.90 9.66
CA LYS A 117 23.87 17.34 10.84
C LYS A 117 23.00 17.51 12.07
N ASN A 118 23.02 16.46 12.90
CA ASN A 118 22.48 16.36 14.25
C ASN A 118 22.85 17.59 15.08
N ARG A 119 22.03 18.66 15.00
CA ARG A 119 22.04 19.69 16.03
C ARG A 119 21.69 18.94 17.31
N LYS A 120 22.64 18.92 18.25
CA LYS A 120 22.48 18.33 19.58
C LYS A 120 21.09 18.71 20.09
N GLN A 121 20.23 17.72 20.28
CA GLN A 121 18.85 18.00 20.65
C GLN A 121 18.86 18.74 21.98
N LYS A 122 18.23 19.92 22.01
CA LYS A 122 17.85 20.53 23.27
C LYS A 122 16.65 19.76 23.79
N LYS A 123 16.75 19.21 25.01
CA LYS A 123 15.69 18.47 25.70
C LYS A 123 15.22 17.20 24.97
N PRO A 124 16.07 16.14 24.86
CA PRO A 124 15.69 14.87 24.25
C PRO A 124 14.47 14.20 24.91
N GLU A 125 14.29 14.40 26.21
CA GLU A 125 13.15 13.90 27.00
C GLU A 125 11.80 14.38 26.45
N ILE A 126 11.73 15.60 25.92
CA ILE A 126 10.52 16.14 25.30
C ILE A 126 10.25 15.43 23.96
N THR A 127 11.28 15.12 23.17
CA THR A 127 11.12 14.40 21.90
C THR A 127 10.55 13.01 22.14
N GLU A 128 11.07 12.29 23.15
CA GLU A 128 10.56 10.98 23.52
C GLU A 128 9.13 11.05 24.05
N LEU A 129 8.80 12.06 24.87
CA LEU A 129 7.43 12.32 25.31
C LEU A 129 6.50 12.54 24.11
N VAL A 130 6.87 13.43 23.19
CA VAL A 130 6.08 13.69 21.97
C VAL A 130 5.88 12.42 21.16
N PHE A 131 6.94 11.62 20.96
CA PHE A 131 6.84 10.33 20.26
C PHE A 131 5.81 9.42 20.94
N ARG A 132 5.91 9.26 22.26
CA ARG A 132 4.96 8.45 23.04
C ARG A 132 3.53 8.95 22.90
N LEU A 133 3.29 10.26 22.94
CA LEU A 133 1.95 10.83 22.85
C LEU A 133 1.34 10.67 21.44
N LEU A 134 2.16 10.77 20.38
CA LEU A 134 1.74 10.61 18.99
C LEU A 134 1.17 9.21 18.71
N ILE A 135 1.71 8.16 19.33
CA ILE A 135 1.30 6.75 19.12
C ILE A 135 0.26 6.24 20.14
N ASN A 136 -0.26 7.12 21.00
CA ASN A 136 -1.23 6.79 22.06
C ASN A 136 -2.50 7.65 21.98
N LYS A 137 -2.94 7.93 20.75
CA LYS A 137 -4.23 8.56 20.42
C LYS A 137 -4.41 9.98 20.99
N MET A 138 -3.32 10.68 21.30
CA MET A 138 -3.42 12.05 21.78
C MET A 138 -3.58 13.04 20.61
N PRO A 139 -4.62 13.89 20.59
CA PRO A 139 -4.76 14.91 19.55
C PRO A 139 -3.62 15.93 19.58
N MET A 140 -3.21 16.44 18.42
CA MET A 140 -2.05 17.34 18.28
C MET A 140 -2.05 18.54 19.23
N ARG A 141 -3.20 19.18 19.45
CA ARG A 141 -3.32 20.29 20.42
C ARG A 141 -3.05 19.85 21.86
N ARG A 142 -3.55 18.68 22.25
CA ARG A 142 -3.31 18.09 23.58
C ARG A 142 -1.86 17.68 23.77
N ILE A 143 -1.17 17.27 22.70
CA ILE A 143 0.28 17.03 22.73
C ILE A 143 1.02 18.32 23.06
N CYS A 144 0.68 19.44 22.41
CA CYS A 144 1.28 20.74 22.71
C CYS A 144 1.07 21.15 24.17
N GLU A 145 -0.14 21.00 24.70
CA GLU A 145 -0.48 21.31 26.09
C GLU A 145 0.29 20.41 27.07
N THR A 146 0.31 19.10 26.82
CA THR A 146 0.92 18.10 27.73
C THR A 146 2.44 18.22 27.75
N ALA A 147 3.05 18.49 26.59
CA ALA A 147 4.50 18.61 26.47
C ALA A 147 5.01 20.04 26.69
N ASP A 148 4.12 21.00 26.96
CA ASP A 148 4.42 22.44 27.08
C ASP A 148 5.27 22.97 25.89
N ILE A 149 4.78 22.74 24.67
CA ILE A 149 5.45 23.16 23.43
C ILE A 149 4.51 23.90 22.48
N GLN A 150 5.10 24.77 21.66
CA GLN A 150 4.38 25.46 20.60
C GLN A 150 4.10 24.54 19.40
N PRO A 151 3.03 24.76 18.62
CA PRO A 151 2.70 23.93 17.45
C PRO A 151 3.83 23.77 16.43
N ALA A 152 4.58 24.85 16.14
CA ALA A 152 5.72 24.78 15.23
C ALA A 152 6.83 23.84 15.74
N THR A 153 7.02 23.78 17.06
CA THR A 153 7.94 22.85 17.71
C THR A 153 7.44 21.42 17.57
N LEU A 154 6.13 21.17 17.74
CA LEU A 154 5.54 19.84 17.54
C LEU A 154 5.82 19.32 16.13
N TYR A 155 5.55 20.11 15.08
CA TYR A 155 5.83 19.68 13.69
C TYR A 155 7.32 19.43 13.45
N SER A 156 8.19 20.28 13.99
CA SER A 156 9.65 20.06 13.92
C SER A 156 10.08 18.75 14.62
N LYS A 157 9.42 18.38 15.73
CA LYS A 157 9.64 17.10 16.41
C LYS A 157 9.07 15.92 15.63
N ILE A 158 7.91 16.05 15.00
CA ILE A 158 7.35 15.02 14.11
C ILE A 158 8.33 14.71 12.97
N ASP A 159 8.89 15.75 12.33
CA ASP A 159 9.88 15.57 11.26
C ASP A 159 11.14 14.82 11.74
N LEU A 160 11.61 15.17 12.93
CA LEU A 160 12.76 14.52 13.55
C LEU A 160 12.47 13.06 13.88
N ILE A 161 11.36 12.79 14.57
CA ILE A 161 10.94 11.43 14.94
C ILE A 161 10.74 10.59 13.68
N HIS A 162 10.06 11.13 12.66
CA HIS A 162 9.87 10.45 11.38
C HIS A 162 11.21 10.04 10.76
N ARG A 163 12.16 10.97 10.67
CA ARG A 163 13.50 10.70 10.13
C ARG A 163 14.23 9.62 10.94
N CYS A 164 14.18 9.69 12.27
CA CYS A 164 14.75 8.67 13.14
C CYS A 164 14.12 7.29 12.88
N CYS A 165 12.78 7.23 12.79
CA CYS A 165 12.05 5.99 12.54
C CYS A 165 12.41 5.37 11.19
N ILE A 166 12.46 6.15 10.10
CA ILE A 166 12.81 5.64 8.77
C ILE A 166 14.24 5.07 8.76
N ASN A 167 15.20 5.83 9.29
CA ASN A 167 16.60 5.39 9.30
C ASN A 167 16.81 4.15 10.18
N PHE A 168 16.17 4.10 11.35
CA PHE A 168 16.20 2.94 12.23
C PHE A 168 15.59 1.71 11.56
N ALA A 169 14.39 1.85 10.98
CA ALA A 169 13.71 0.76 10.29
C ALA A 169 14.56 0.26 9.09
N TYR A 170 15.14 1.18 8.32
CA TYR A 170 16.06 0.85 7.23
C TYR A 170 17.24 -0.01 7.71
N ALA A 171 17.93 0.41 8.78
CA ALA A 171 19.07 -0.31 9.32
C ALA A 171 18.70 -1.75 9.74
N LYS A 172 17.54 -1.93 10.37
CA LYS A 172 17.02 -3.26 10.77
C LYS A 172 16.53 -4.09 9.59
N GLU A 173 15.95 -3.47 8.57
CA GLU A 173 15.50 -4.16 7.36
C GLU A 173 16.66 -4.54 6.44
N LEU A 174 17.79 -3.84 6.52
CA LEU A 174 19.03 -4.26 5.87
C LEU A 174 19.56 -5.56 6.49
N VAL A 175 19.49 -5.70 7.82
CA VAL A 175 19.82 -6.96 8.51
C VAL A 175 18.93 -8.08 7.99
N TRP A 176 17.61 -7.86 7.89
CA TRP A 176 16.69 -8.82 7.27
C TRP A 176 17.16 -9.29 5.90
N ARG A 177 17.50 -8.35 5.00
CA ARG A 177 17.94 -8.70 3.64
C ARG A 177 19.26 -9.47 3.59
N GLN A 178 20.07 -9.38 4.64
CA GLN A 178 21.35 -10.08 4.77
C GLN A 178 21.23 -11.43 5.49
N GLN A 179 20.07 -11.74 6.08
CA GLN A 179 19.85 -13.04 6.71
C GLN A 179 19.93 -14.19 5.69
N PRO A 180 20.24 -15.42 6.13
CA PRO A 180 20.07 -16.62 5.32
C PRO A 180 18.65 -16.69 4.72
N ALA A 181 18.51 -17.46 3.64
CA ALA A 181 17.25 -17.57 2.93
C ALA A 181 16.10 -17.93 3.88
N VAL A 182 15.10 -17.06 3.94
CA VAL A 182 13.88 -17.26 4.72
C VAL A 182 12.98 -18.19 3.92
N ASP A 183 12.61 -19.34 4.47
CA ASP A 183 11.82 -20.33 3.73
C ASP A 183 10.51 -19.74 3.19
N ARG A 184 9.68 -19.14 4.08
CA ARG A 184 8.32 -18.69 3.72
C ARG A 184 7.89 -17.42 4.43
N VAL A 185 7.17 -16.56 3.69
CA VAL A 185 6.45 -15.38 4.21
C VAL A 185 5.00 -15.39 3.68
N TYR A 186 4.06 -15.05 4.56
CA TYR A 186 2.61 -15.12 4.31
C TYR A 186 2.00 -13.73 4.45
N LEU A 187 1.92 -12.97 3.36
CA LEU A 187 1.49 -11.58 3.40
C LEU A 187 -0.02 -11.46 3.26
N SER A 188 -0.64 -10.66 4.12
CA SER A 188 -1.96 -10.08 3.89
C SER A 188 -1.79 -8.66 3.37
N LEU A 189 -2.52 -8.32 2.30
CA LEU A 189 -2.52 -7.02 1.66
C LEU A 189 -3.93 -6.43 1.67
N ASP A 190 -4.03 -5.18 2.11
CA ASP A 190 -5.29 -4.43 2.11
C ASP A 190 -5.07 -2.95 1.76
N ARG A 191 -6.12 -2.30 1.25
CA ARG A 191 -6.16 -0.88 0.93
C ARG A 191 -7.13 -0.16 1.86
N GLN A 192 -6.64 0.89 2.50
CA GLN A 192 -7.41 1.66 3.48
C GLN A 192 -7.49 3.12 3.08
N GLU A 193 -8.71 3.58 2.82
CA GLU A 193 -9.02 4.99 2.58
C GLU A 193 -8.97 5.81 3.87
N TYR A 194 -8.36 6.99 3.78
CA TYR A 194 -8.27 8.02 4.80
C TYR A 194 -8.78 9.34 4.26
N ILE A 195 -9.53 10.08 5.08
CA ILE A 195 -10.14 11.36 4.69
C ILE A 195 -9.36 12.50 5.32
N PHE A 196 -8.89 13.40 4.46
CA PHE A 196 -8.17 14.61 4.84
C PHE A 196 -9.01 15.83 4.50
N ASN A 197 -8.98 16.82 5.39
CA ASN A 197 -9.59 18.14 5.15
C ASN A 197 -8.60 18.98 4.34
N TRP A 198 -8.34 18.58 3.10
CA TRP A 198 -7.22 19.07 2.32
C TRP A 198 -7.60 20.38 1.60
N GLY A 199 -6.98 21.49 2.00
CA GLY A 199 -7.30 22.81 1.46
C GLY A 199 -6.89 23.95 2.39
N THR A 200 -7.51 25.11 2.23
CA THR A 200 -7.35 26.25 3.15
C THR A 200 -8.42 26.22 4.24
N GLN A 201 -8.24 26.95 5.33
CA GLN A 201 -9.30 27.07 6.35
C GLN A 201 -10.62 27.63 5.79
N LEU A 202 -10.54 28.35 4.67
CA LEU A 202 -11.66 28.96 3.94
C LEU A 202 -12.38 27.97 3.01
N ASP A 203 -11.76 26.85 2.64
CA ASP A 203 -12.31 25.83 1.75
C ASP A 203 -12.07 24.42 2.33
N ARG A 204 -13.12 23.84 2.92
CA ARG A 204 -13.07 22.58 3.69
C ARG A 204 -13.46 21.36 2.85
N THR A 205 -13.09 21.32 1.58
CA THR A 205 -13.35 20.16 0.74
C THR A 205 -12.54 18.95 1.23
N ASN A 206 -13.20 17.80 1.31
CA ASN A 206 -12.57 16.55 1.74
C ASN A 206 -11.90 15.90 0.52
N THR A 207 -10.69 15.41 0.72
CA THR A 207 -10.00 14.55 -0.24
C THR A 207 -9.72 13.22 0.41
N SER A 208 -10.02 12.15 -0.31
CA SER A 208 -9.66 10.80 0.12
C SER A 208 -8.33 10.38 -0.47
N LEU A 209 -7.51 9.80 0.42
CA LEU A 209 -6.22 9.21 0.10
C LEU A 209 -6.25 7.75 0.51
N THR A 210 -5.72 6.89 -0.34
CA THR A 210 -5.64 5.45 -0.13
C THR A 210 -4.26 5.06 0.36
N SER A 211 -4.22 4.36 1.48
CA SER A 211 -3.02 3.66 1.92
C SER A 211 -3.05 2.20 1.51
N ILE A 212 -1.89 1.65 1.16
CA ILE A 212 -1.69 0.26 0.76
C ILE A 212 -0.76 -0.36 1.77
N THR A 213 -1.19 -1.45 2.38
CA THR A 213 -0.50 -2.03 3.53
C THR A 213 -0.31 -3.52 3.36
N SER A 214 0.90 -4.00 3.65
CA SER A 214 1.26 -5.42 3.59
C SER A 214 1.88 -5.89 4.90
N VAL A 215 1.31 -6.93 5.50
CA VAL A 215 1.69 -7.47 6.82
C VAL A 215 1.85 -8.98 6.75
N ASP A 216 2.93 -9.53 7.32
CA ASP A 216 3.07 -10.98 7.46
C ASP A 216 2.13 -11.53 8.53
N ASN A 217 1.27 -12.47 8.14
CA ASN A 217 0.26 -13.08 8.99
C ASN A 217 0.87 -13.91 10.13
N ARG A 218 2.08 -14.44 9.95
CA ARG A 218 2.73 -15.28 10.96
C ARG A 218 3.37 -14.46 12.06
N THR A 219 4.16 -13.46 11.69
CA THR A 219 4.94 -12.65 12.64
C THR A 219 4.23 -11.36 13.05
N GLY A 220 3.25 -10.93 12.25
CA GLY A 220 2.60 -9.63 12.37
C GLY A 220 3.45 -8.47 11.83
N TYR A 221 4.59 -8.73 11.17
CA TYR A 221 5.50 -7.67 10.72
C TYR A 221 4.93 -6.89 9.55
N ALA A 222 4.83 -5.56 9.70
CA ALA A 222 4.35 -4.67 8.66
C ALA A 222 5.50 -4.33 7.69
N PHE A 223 5.58 -5.05 6.58
CA PHE A 223 6.64 -4.89 5.57
C PHE A 223 6.56 -3.56 4.83
N SER A 224 5.36 -3.07 4.52
CA SER A 224 5.22 -1.79 3.84
C SER A 224 3.86 -1.17 4.15
N LEU A 225 3.85 0.16 4.24
CA LEU A 225 2.65 0.98 4.30
C LEU A 225 2.92 2.23 3.45
N THR A 226 2.18 2.37 2.35
CA THR A 226 2.36 3.44 1.37
C THR A 226 1.07 4.25 1.26
N LEU A 227 1.15 5.57 1.42
CA LEU A 227 0.05 6.48 1.09
C LEU A 227 0.19 6.93 -0.38
N ASP A 228 -0.91 7.03 -1.11
CA ASP A 228 -1.01 7.52 -2.49
C ASP A 228 -0.83 9.05 -2.60
N PHE A 229 0.22 9.57 -1.97
CA PHE A 229 0.53 10.98 -1.88
C PHE A 229 2.03 11.25 -1.99
N ASP A 230 2.40 12.20 -2.84
CA ASP A 230 3.78 12.66 -3.02
C ASP A 230 3.93 14.11 -2.49
N PRO A 231 4.52 14.29 -1.29
CA PRO A 231 4.72 15.61 -0.69
C PRO A 231 5.85 16.42 -1.34
N THR A 232 6.67 15.80 -2.19
CA THR A 232 7.87 16.45 -2.75
C THR A 232 7.58 17.27 -3.99
N LEU A 233 6.42 17.03 -4.63
CA LEU A 233 6.02 17.68 -5.86
C LEU A 233 5.25 18.98 -5.62
N ASN A 234 5.39 19.90 -6.58
CA ASN A 234 4.58 21.12 -6.64
C ASN A 234 3.55 20.99 -7.76
N ALA A 235 2.27 21.08 -7.40
CA ALA A 235 1.15 20.98 -8.31
C ALA A 235 1.28 21.94 -9.51
N ASP A 236 1.46 23.23 -9.25
CA ASP A 236 1.47 24.27 -10.29
C ASP A 236 2.63 24.07 -11.28
N GLN A 237 3.80 23.68 -10.78
CA GLN A 237 4.97 23.39 -11.62
C GLN A 237 4.73 22.20 -12.55
N ILE A 238 4.20 21.10 -12.01
CA ILE A 238 3.89 19.89 -12.77
C ILE A 238 2.82 20.17 -13.83
N GLU A 239 1.82 21.00 -13.52
CA GLU A 239 0.79 21.40 -14.46
C GLU A 239 1.36 22.20 -15.63
N ALA A 240 2.19 23.21 -15.32
CA ALA A 240 2.83 24.04 -16.33
C ALA A 240 3.73 23.21 -17.26
N GLU A 241 4.45 22.22 -16.70
CA GLU A 241 5.27 21.31 -17.49
C GLU A 241 4.41 20.37 -18.36
N ALA A 242 3.34 19.81 -17.82
CA ALA A 242 2.42 18.95 -18.56
C ALA A 242 1.80 19.66 -19.77
N VAL A 243 1.39 20.93 -19.60
CA VAL A 243 0.90 21.75 -20.71
C VAL A 243 2.02 22.02 -21.73
N LYS A 244 3.22 22.39 -21.27
CA LYS A 244 4.37 22.70 -22.14
C LYS A 244 4.76 21.53 -23.05
N ILE A 245 4.65 20.29 -22.55
CA ILE A 245 5.00 19.08 -23.31
C ILE A 245 3.81 18.45 -24.03
N ASN A 246 2.63 19.09 -24.01
CA ASN A 246 1.38 18.57 -24.54
C ASN A 246 1.00 17.19 -23.98
N ASP A 247 1.26 16.98 -22.68
CA ASP A 247 1.04 15.68 -22.02
C ASP A 247 -0.43 15.25 -22.08
N TYR A 248 -1.35 16.22 -22.02
CA TYR A 248 -2.79 15.97 -22.13
C TYR A 248 -3.25 15.40 -23.48
N ASP A 249 -2.49 15.60 -24.54
CA ASP A 249 -2.82 15.09 -25.88
C ASP A 249 -2.45 13.61 -26.04
N LEU A 250 -1.62 13.09 -25.13
CA LEU A 250 -1.21 11.70 -25.11
C LEU A 250 -2.31 10.82 -24.50
N PRO A 251 -2.52 9.60 -25.03
CA PRO A 251 -3.32 8.59 -24.36
C PRO A 251 -2.78 8.32 -22.95
N TYR A 252 -3.67 7.99 -22.03
CA TYR A 252 -3.37 7.99 -20.60
C TYR A 252 -2.07 7.23 -20.21
N PRO A 253 -1.84 5.98 -20.68
CA PRO A 253 -0.65 5.21 -20.31
C PRO A 253 0.66 5.75 -20.90
N TYR A 254 0.60 6.70 -21.82
CA TYR A 254 1.77 7.31 -22.46
C TYR A 254 2.07 8.72 -21.94
N ARG A 255 1.26 9.24 -21.01
CA ARG A 255 1.54 10.51 -20.33
C ARG A 255 2.85 10.42 -19.54
N ASN A 256 3.57 11.53 -19.47
CA ASN A 256 4.76 11.70 -18.64
C ASN A 256 4.39 11.73 -17.16
N PHE A 257 3.26 12.35 -16.81
CA PHE A 257 2.77 12.43 -15.44
C PHE A 257 1.66 11.41 -15.15
N ALA A 258 1.70 10.25 -15.82
CA ALA A 258 0.64 9.23 -15.73
C ALA A 258 0.40 8.66 -14.33
N ARG A 259 1.33 8.81 -13.38
CA ARG A 259 1.10 8.35 -12.00
C ARG A 259 0.33 9.35 -11.13
N LEU A 260 0.18 10.59 -11.57
CA LEU A 260 -0.39 11.68 -10.77
C LEU A 260 -1.81 12.01 -11.23
N TRP A 261 -2.64 12.50 -10.32
CA TRP A 261 -3.88 13.16 -10.68
C TRP A 261 -3.61 14.60 -11.11
N MET A 262 -3.91 14.91 -12.38
CA MET A 262 -3.68 16.24 -12.96
C MET A 262 -4.92 17.13 -12.82
N LEU A 263 -4.77 18.46 -12.97
CA LEU A 263 -5.90 19.38 -12.77
C LEU A 263 -7.10 19.06 -13.67
N ARG A 264 -6.84 18.67 -14.92
CA ARG A 264 -7.89 18.29 -15.86
C ARG A 264 -8.64 17.02 -15.44
N ASP A 265 -7.99 16.13 -14.71
CA ASP A 265 -8.63 14.89 -14.25
C ASP A 265 -9.61 15.17 -13.10
N TYR A 266 -9.34 16.17 -12.24
CA TYR A 266 -10.31 16.68 -11.25
C TYR A 266 -11.44 17.47 -11.90
N SER A 267 -11.14 18.26 -12.94
CA SER A 267 -12.18 19.02 -13.64
C SER A 267 -13.04 18.14 -14.54
N ASP A 268 -12.54 16.98 -15.00
CA ASP A 268 -13.37 15.98 -15.67
C ASP A 268 -14.44 15.43 -14.72
N GLU A 269 -14.19 15.30 -13.41
CA GLU A 269 -15.23 15.02 -12.39
C GLU A 269 -16.29 16.14 -12.38
N TYR A 270 -15.87 17.41 -12.45
CA TYR A 270 -16.76 18.58 -12.54
C TYR A 270 -17.49 18.70 -13.90
N ILE A 271 -16.88 18.29 -15.01
CA ILE A 271 -17.47 18.29 -16.35
C ILE A 271 -18.44 17.11 -16.48
N LEU A 272 -18.12 15.96 -15.90
CA LEU A 272 -19.01 14.81 -15.76
C LEU A 272 -20.21 15.17 -14.87
N SER A 273 -19.98 15.80 -13.71
CA SER A 273 -21.06 16.25 -12.82
C SER A 273 -21.96 17.29 -13.50
N ASN A 274 -21.40 18.27 -14.20
CA ASN A 274 -22.18 19.29 -14.93
C ASN A 274 -22.93 18.74 -16.15
N ARG A 275 -22.37 17.78 -16.90
CA ARG A 275 -23.10 17.11 -18.00
C ARG A 275 -24.29 16.31 -17.49
N LEU A 276 -24.19 15.76 -16.27
CA LEU A 276 -25.24 14.98 -15.62
C LEU A 276 -26.32 15.88 -14.99
N GLU A 277 -25.96 17.03 -14.42
CA GLU A 277 -26.93 18.03 -13.94
C GLU A 277 -27.82 18.57 -15.07
N ARG A 278 -27.26 18.77 -16.27
CA ARG A 278 -28.03 19.21 -17.45
C ARG A 278 -29.03 18.17 -17.97
N HIS A 279 -28.84 16.89 -17.66
CA HIS A 279 -29.80 15.83 -18.00
C HIS A 279 -30.87 15.59 -16.93
N ASN A 280 -30.72 16.18 -15.74
CA ASN A 280 -31.63 16.04 -14.60
C ASN A 280 -32.29 17.38 -14.24
N THR A 281 -32.88 18.06 -15.23
CA THR A 281 -33.93 19.05 -15.00
C THR A 281 -35.23 18.38 -14.55
N LEU A 282 -35.17 17.62 -13.44
CA LEU A 282 -36.28 17.19 -12.59
C LEU A 282 -35.64 16.79 -11.25
N GLY A 283 -35.79 17.68 -10.27
CA GLY A 283 -34.88 17.85 -9.14
C GLY A 283 -34.64 16.62 -8.28
N THR A 284 -33.37 16.42 -7.91
CA THR A 284 -32.98 15.84 -6.61
C THR A 284 -31.48 16.11 -6.35
N SER A 285 -31.17 16.34 -5.08
CA SER A 285 -29.92 16.85 -4.52
C SER A 285 -28.68 16.05 -4.91
N GLY A 286 -27.64 16.72 -5.44
CA GLY A 286 -26.46 16.15 -6.11
C GLY A 286 -25.54 15.19 -5.32
N GLY A 287 -25.84 14.87 -4.07
CA GLY A 287 -25.07 13.91 -3.27
C GLY A 287 -25.43 12.44 -3.52
N GLU A 288 -26.68 12.14 -3.90
CA GLU A 288 -27.14 10.75 -4.15
C GLU A 288 -26.80 10.27 -5.57
N THR A 289 -26.57 11.20 -6.49
CA THR A 289 -26.38 10.95 -7.92
C THR A 289 -24.99 10.38 -8.23
N ALA A 290 -23.94 10.84 -7.53
CA ALA A 290 -22.58 10.29 -7.66
C ALA A 290 -22.50 8.84 -7.18
N GLN A 291 -23.23 8.49 -6.12
CA GLN A 291 -23.31 7.12 -5.60
C GLN A 291 -24.05 6.21 -6.58
N LYS A 292 -25.24 6.62 -7.06
CA LYS A 292 -26.01 5.87 -8.07
C LYS A 292 -25.23 5.69 -9.40
N TYR A 293 -24.39 6.65 -9.78
CA TYR A 293 -23.54 6.52 -10.97
C TYR A 293 -22.31 5.62 -10.73
N ARG A 294 -21.69 5.64 -9.54
CA ARG A 294 -20.71 4.61 -9.15
C ARG A 294 -21.34 3.22 -9.23
N ASP A 295 -22.56 3.07 -8.75
CA ASP A 295 -23.32 1.82 -8.84
C ASP A 295 -23.64 1.44 -10.30
N MET A 296 -23.88 2.42 -11.18
CA MET A 296 -24.17 2.20 -12.60
C MET A 296 -22.90 1.91 -13.45
N LEU A 297 -21.76 2.53 -13.14
CA LEU A 297 -20.43 2.20 -13.69
C LEU A 297 -19.99 0.80 -13.24
N ASN A 298 -20.27 0.44 -11.99
CA ASN A 298 -20.05 -0.91 -11.47
C ASN A 298 -21.01 -1.92 -12.14
N ALA A 299 -22.27 -1.54 -12.42
CA ALA A 299 -23.25 -2.39 -13.09
C ALA A 299 -22.98 -2.59 -14.60
N LYS A 300 -22.44 -1.58 -15.31
CA LYS A 300 -22.04 -1.72 -16.73
C LYS A 300 -20.70 -2.44 -16.92
N ASN A 301 -19.86 -2.51 -15.88
CA ASN A 301 -18.56 -3.19 -15.88
C ASN A 301 -18.59 -4.54 -15.13
N ALA A 302 -19.75 -5.19 -15.08
CA ALA A 302 -19.97 -6.46 -14.40
C ALA A 302 -19.14 -7.66 -14.94
N SER A 303 -18.29 -7.44 -15.96
CA SER A 303 -17.27 -8.39 -16.41
C SER A 303 -15.88 -7.84 -16.10
N ASP A 304 -15.06 -8.59 -15.33
CA ASP A 304 -13.60 -8.55 -15.08
C ASP A 304 -12.77 -7.33 -15.54
N THR A 305 -13.35 -6.14 -15.48
CA THR A 305 -12.77 -4.91 -16.00
C THR A 305 -12.31 -4.15 -14.80
N GLU A 306 -10.99 -3.94 -14.70
CA GLU A 306 -10.47 -2.98 -13.73
C GLU A 306 -11.33 -1.69 -13.81
N VAL A 307 -11.76 -1.09 -12.71
CA VAL A 307 -12.51 0.19 -12.67
C VAL A 307 -11.49 1.33 -12.56
N ILE A 308 -11.73 2.47 -13.24
CA ILE A 308 -10.90 3.67 -13.02
C ILE A 308 -11.39 4.28 -11.72
N GLU A 309 -10.59 4.20 -10.66
CA GLU A 309 -10.82 5.00 -9.46
C GLU A 309 -10.60 6.47 -9.85
N LEU A 310 -11.58 7.33 -9.60
CA LEU A 310 -11.49 8.77 -9.85
C LEU A 310 -10.97 9.46 -8.59
N PRO A 311 -10.26 10.60 -8.71
CA PRO A 311 -9.89 11.38 -7.54
C PRO A 311 -11.17 11.90 -6.87
N SER A 312 -11.09 12.19 -5.57
CA SER A 312 -12.19 12.81 -4.84
C SER A 312 -11.80 14.21 -4.37
N GLY A 313 -12.71 15.16 -4.51
CA GLY A 313 -12.51 16.52 -4.00
C GLY A 313 -11.68 17.40 -4.94
N ARG A 314 -10.85 18.29 -4.39
CA ARG A 314 -10.03 19.24 -5.16
C ARG A 314 -8.56 18.85 -5.18
N ARG A 315 -7.86 19.38 -6.17
CA ARG A 315 -6.40 19.26 -6.31
C ARG A 315 -5.69 19.87 -5.09
N PRO A 316 -4.61 19.24 -4.60
CA PRO A 316 -3.77 19.77 -3.53
C PRO A 316 -3.14 21.12 -3.81
N SER A 317 -3.00 21.97 -2.78
CA SER A 317 -2.18 23.19 -2.83
C SER A 317 -0.68 22.93 -2.60
N GLN A 318 -0.33 21.82 -1.96
CA GLN A 318 1.04 21.34 -1.74
C GLN A 318 1.08 19.82 -1.89
N GLY A 319 2.14 19.32 -2.54
CA GLY A 319 2.23 17.92 -2.93
C GLY A 319 1.28 17.57 -4.07
N MET A 320 1.25 16.29 -4.45
CA MET A 320 0.38 15.75 -5.48
C MET A 320 -0.21 14.43 -5.03
N GLN A 321 -1.50 14.20 -5.34
CA GLN A 321 -2.11 12.88 -5.18
C GLN A 321 -1.59 11.95 -6.27
N VAL A 322 -1.07 10.81 -5.85
CA VAL A 322 -0.70 9.71 -6.73
C VAL A 322 -1.96 8.88 -6.96
N ARG A 323 -2.09 8.31 -8.15
CA ARG A 323 -3.18 7.38 -8.40
C ARG A 323 -2.96 6.08 -7.63
N SER A 324 -4.02 5.59 -7.01
CA SER A 324 -4.02 4.38 -6.19
C SER A 324 -3.50 3.14 -6.92
N ASP A 325 -3.76 3.03 -8.23
CA ASP A 325 -3.26 1.94 -9.07
C ASP A 325 -1.73 2.01 -9.25
N TYR A 326 -1.16 3.18 -9.50
CA TYR A 326 0.30 3.32 -9.55
C TYR A 326 0.95 3.11 -8.19
N ALA A 327 0.36 3.63 -7.12
CA ALA A 327 0.81 3.40 -5.74
C ALA A 327 0.85 1.89 -5.42
N LEU A 328 -0.15 1.13 -5.88
CA LEU A 328 -0.24 -0.31 -5.69
C LEU A 328 0.85 -1.08 -6.46
N TYR A 329 1.07 -0.73 -7.72
CA TYR A 329 2.15 -1.33 -8.51
C TYR A 329 3.51 -1.02 -7.87
N GLY A 330 3.78 0.25 -7.53
CA GLY A 330 5.02 0.65 -6.85
C GLY A 330 5.21 -0.10 -5.52
N HIS A 331 4.15 -0.26 -4.72
CA HIS A 331 4.18 -1.00 -3.47
C HIS A 331 4.55 -2.47 -3.66
N LEU A 332 3.96 -3.14 -4.65
CA LEU A 332 4.22 -4.56 -4.93
C LEU A 332 5.62 -4.79 -5.54
N PHE A 333 6.09 -3.91 -6.42
CA PHE A 333 7.48 -3.96 -6.91
C PHE A 333 8.49 -3.70 -5.78
N PHE A 334 8.19 -2.79 -4.85
CA PHE A 334 9.04 -2.58 -3.68
C PHE A 334 9.07 -3.83 -2.78
N LEU A 335 7.93 -4.49 -2.57
CA LEU A 335 7.89 -5.75 -1.83
C LEU A 335 8.67 -6.87 -2.51
N GLU A 336 8.66 -6.94 -3.85
CA GLU A 336 9.52 -7.86 -4.60
C GLU A 336 10.98 -7.65 -4.22
N GLU A 337 11.47 -6.40 -4.20
CA GLU A 337 12.86 -6.08 -3.81
C GLU A 337 13.19 -6.47 -2.36
N MET A 338 12.22 -6.31 -1.45
CA MET A 338 12.36 -6.62 -0.02
C MET A 338 12.33 -8.11 0.29
N LEU A 339 11.67 -8.92 -0.55
CA LEU A 339 11.44 -10.35 -0.32
C LEU A 339 12.32 -11.25 -1.20
N ARG A 340 13.40 -10.71 -1.78
CA ARG A 340 14.34 -11.49 -2.62
C ARG A 340 15.08 -12.59 -1.86
N ASN A 341 15.32 -12.40 -0.57
CA ASN A 341 15.90 -13.42 0.30
C ASN A 341 14.87 -14.46 0.79
N VAL A 342 13.61 -14.36 0.39
CA VAL A 342 12.55 -15.30 0.77
C VAL A 342 12.35 -16.33 -0.33
N SER A 343 12.47 -17.61 -0.01
CA SER A 343 12.34 -18.71 -0.99
C SER A 343 10.93 -18.80 -1.57
N LYS A 344 9.88 -18.72 -0.75
CA LYS A 344 8.49 -18.78 -1.20
C LYS A 344 7.63 -17.70 -0.53
N VAL A 345 6.98 -16.87 -1.33
CA VAL A 345 6.03 -15.85 -0.84
C VAL A 345 4.59 -16.26 -1.15
N ARG A 346 3.67 -15.98 -0.23
CA ARG A 346 2.23 -16.20 -0.45
C ARG A 346 1.45 -14.96 -0.07
N PHE A 347 0.62 -14.48 -0.98
CA PHE A 347 -0.20 -13.29 -0.77
C PHE A 347 -1.67 -13.66 -0.58
N PHE A 348 -2.29 -13.06 0.43
CA PHE A 348 -3.72 -13.08 0.70
C PHE A 348 -4.25 -11.66 0.55
N MET A 349 -5.23 -11.48 -0.31
CA MET A 349 -5.72 -10.16 -0.72
C MET A 349 -7.25 -10.18 -0.80
N ASP A 350 -7.92 -9.07 -0.51
CA ASP A 350 -9.35 -8.94 -0.84
C ASP A 350 -9.51 -8.93 -2.37
N ARG A 351 -10.70 -9.30 -2.86
CA ARG A 351 -11.03 -9.23 -4.29
C ARG A 351 -11.27 -7.78 -4.68
N GLU A 352 -10.18 -7.05 -4.84
CA GLU A 352 -10.19 -5.68 -5.29
C GLU A 352 -9.61 -5.53 -6.69
N THR A 353 -10.16 -4.54 -7.39
CA THR A 353 -9.79 -4.14 -8.73
C THR A 353 -8.29 -3.85 -8.85
N GLY A 354 -7.60 -4.49 -9.79
CA GLY A 354 -6.20 -4.20 -10.13
C GLY A 354 -5.14 -4.80 -9.19
N VAL A 355 -5.55 -5.40 -8.06
CA VAL A 355 -4.60 -6.03 -7.11
C VAL A 355 -3.90 -7.23 -7.71
N PHE A 356 -4.63 -8.18 -8.30
CA PHE A 356 -4.00 -9.34 -8.93
C PHE A 356 -3.13 -8.97 -10.14
N PRO A 357 -3.57 -8.09 -11.08
CA PRO A 357 -2.70 -7.61 -12.16
C PRO A 357 -1.41 -6.95 -11.67
N ALA A 358 -1.48 -6.12 -10.62
CA ALA A 358 -0.29 -5.52 -10.01
C ALA A 358 0.63 -6.58 -9.39
N PHE A 359 0.07 -7.58 -8.72
CA PHE A 359 0.82 -8.70 -8.15
C PHE A 359 1.50 -9.52 -9.25
N ALA A 360 0.77 -9.88 -10.31
CA ALA A 360 1.29 -10.62 -11.45
C ALA A 360 2.37 -9.83 -12.21
N ALA A 361 2.29 -8.49 -12.24
CA ALA A 361 3.33 -7.65 -12.82
C ALA A 361 4.63 -7.67 -11.99
N ALA A 362 4.52 -7.58 -10.66
CA ALA A 362 5.69 -7.57 -9.78
C ALA A 362 6.31 -8.98 -9.56
N PHE A 363 5.47 -10.00 -9.35
CA PHE A 363 5.88 -11.36 -8.99
C PHE A 363 5.80 -12.36 -10.16
N GLY A 364 5.57 -11.89 -11.39
CA GLY A 364 5.42 -12.74 -12.59
C GLY A 364 6.49 -13.83 -12.75
N PRO A 365 7.80 -13.50 -12.69
CA PRO A 365 8.87 -14.50 -12.72
C PRO A 365 8.75 -15.54 -11.61
N ARG A 366 8.46 -15.09 -10.38
CA ARG A 366 8.30 -15.98 -9.22
C ARG A 366 7.06 -16.87 -9.30
N ILE A 367 5.99 -16.43 -9.97
CA ILE A 367 4.82 -17.28 -10.24
C ILE A 367 5.22 -18.42 -11.19
N ILE A 368 5.96 -18.10 -12.26
CA ILE A 368 6.45 -19.09 -13.24
C ILE A 368 7.38 -20.11 -12.56
N GLU A 369 8.29 -19.63 -11.72
CA GLU A 369 9.23 -20.46 -10.93
C GLU A 369 8.56 -21.20 -9.76
N ARG A 370 7.26 -21.03 -9.54
CA ARG A 370 6.53 -21.59 -8.39
C ARG A 370 7.10 -21.15 -7.04
N THR A 371 7.67 -19.94 -6.96
CA THR A 371 8.18 -19.29 -5.75
C THR A 371 7.29 -18.13 -5.26
N ALA A 372 6.14 -17.87 -5.91
CA ALA A 372 5.10 -16.97 -5.42
C ALA A 372 3.69 -17.56 -5.64
N ASP A 373 2.81 -17.46 -4.63
CA ASP A 373 1.39 -17.82 -4.74
C ASP A 373 0.49 -16.62 -4.38
N ALA A 374 -0.67 -16.48 -5.02
CA ALA A 374 -1.69 -15.50 -4.62
C ALA A 374 -3.06 -16.13 -4.43
N PHE A 375 -3.76 -15.63 -3.41
CA PHE A 375 -5.09 -16.06 -3.02
C PHE A 375 -5.97 -14.83 -2.80
N PHE A 376 -7.20 -14.86 -3.31
CA PHE A 376 -8.22 -13.95 -2.84
C PHE A 376 -8.90 -14.51 -1.59
N VAL A 377 -9.20 -13.62 -0.64
CA VAL A 377 -9.97 -13.91 0.56
C VAL A 377 -11.13 -12.92 0.60
N ARG A 378 -12.37 -13.42 0.69
CA ARG A 378 -13.54 -12.57 0.88
C ARG A 378 -14.33 -13.05 2.10
N MET A 379 -15.05 -12.12 2.70
CA MET A 379 -15.89 -12.37 3.87
C MET A 379 -17.16 -11.53 3.79
N LYS A 380 -18.22 -11.95 4.49
CA LYS A 380 -19.47 -11.19 4.51
C LYS A 380 -19.30 -9.91 5.33
N LYS A 381 -19.26 -8.77 4.64
CA LYS A 381 -19.19 -7.43 5.23
C LYS A 381 -20.55 -7.03 5.86
N SER A 382 -20.54 -6.06 6.78
CA SER A 382 -21.75 -5.43 7.37
C SER A 382 -22.69 -6.35 8.17
N LEU A 383 -22.17 -7.40 8.80
CA LEU A 383 -22.95 -8.23 9.72
C LEU A 383 -22.97 -7.64 11.15
N SER A 384 -24.12 -7.70 11.82
CA SER A 384 -24.22 -7.38 13.25
C SER A 384 -23.43 -8.37 14.09
N VAL A 385 -23.06 -7.97 15.30
CA VAL A 385 -22.32 -8.82 16.25
C VAL A 385 -23.08 -10.13 16.51
N ASP A 386 -24.40 -10.08 16.66
CA ASP A 386 -25.22 -11.26 16.92
C ASP A 386 -25.25 -12.21 15.71
N LYS A 387 -25.38 -11.67 14.49
CA LYS A 387 -25.30 -12.48 13.27
C LYS A 387 -23.95 -13.18 13.14
N LYS A 388 -22.85 -12.50 13.48
CA LYS A 388 -21.51 -13.10 13.50
C LYS A 388 -21.41 -14.24 14.53
N LYS A 389 -21.93 -14.05 15.74
CA LYS A 389 -21.98 -15.09 16.77
C LYS A 389 -22.78 -16.32 16.32
N LEU A 390 -23.92 -16.11 15.66
CA LEU A 390 -24.74 -17.19 15.10
C LEU A 390 -23.98 -17.96 14.01
N LEU A 391 -23.31 -17.29 13.08
CA LEU A 391 -22.51 -17.94 12.04
C LEU A 391 -21.35 -18.74 12.62
N LYS A 392 -20.67 -18.19 13.63
CA LYS A 392 -19.61 -18.88 14.37
C LYS A 392 -20.15 -20.15 15.04
N ALA A 393 -21.28 -20.04 15.75
CA ALA A 393 -21.90 -21.19 16.41
C ALA A 393 -22.32 -22.26 15.39
N ALA A 394 -22.97 -21.88 14.30
CA ALA A 394 -23.37 -22.80 13.24
C ALA A 394 -22.18 -23.50 12.56
N ALA A 395 -21.07 -22.78 12.34
CA ALA A 395 -19.84 -23.39 11.83
C ALA A 395 -19.25 -24.39 12.83
N GLN A 396 -19.21 -24.05 14.12
CA GLN A 396 -18.73 -24.96 15.16
C GLN A 396 -19.62 -26.21 15.29
N THR A 397 -20.95 -26.07 15.24
CA THR A 397 -21.88 -27.21 15.28
C THR A 397 -21.66 -28.15 14.09
N ARG A 398 -21.47 -27.61 12.87
CA ARG A 398 -21.17 -28.43 11.69
C ARG A 398 -19.84 -29.18 11.84
N LEU A 399 -18.82 -28.51 12.37
CA LEU A 399 -17.51 -29.15 12.59
C LEU A 399 -17.59 -30.24 13.65
N ASN A 400 -18.27 -30.00 14.78
CA ASN A 400 -18.44 -31.02 15.82
C ASN A 400 -19.20 -32.23 15.28
N LYS A 401 -20.27 -32.02 14.51
CA LYS A 401 -20.99 -33.11 13.85
C LYS A 401 -20.09 -33.94 12.94
N TRP A 402 -19.23 -33.29 12.15
CA TRP A 402 -18.28 -33.99 11.29
C TRP A 402 -17.27 -34.83 12.11
N VAL A 403 -16.80 -34.30 13.24
CA VAL A 403 -15.90 -35.02 14.17
C VAL A 403 -16.60 -36.24 14.78
N ASP A 404 -17.88 -36.11 15.17
CA ASP A 404 -18.67 -37.21 15.70
C ASP A 404 -18.89 -38.33 14.64
N GLU A 405 -19.01 -37.95 13.36
CA GLU A 405 -19.18 -38.87 12.23
C GLU A 405 -17.87 -39.56 11.79
N HIS A 406 -16.70 -38.98 12.12
CA HIS A 406 -15.38 -39.50 11.75
C HIS A 406 -14.43 -39.62 12.95
N PRO A 407 -14.70 -40.53 13.90
CA PRO A 407 -13.90 -40.70 15.12
C PRO A 407 -12.46 -41.16 14.87
N GLU A 408 -12.13 -41.62 13.65
CA GLU A 408 -10.78 -41.99 13.22
C GLU A 408 -9.82 -40.80 13.05
N PHE A 409 -10.34 -39.58 12.91
CA PHE A 409 -9.52 -38.37 12.77
C PHE A 409 -9.39 -37.63 14.10
N ASP A 410 -8.20 -37.08 14.36
CA ASP A 410 -7.98 -36.20 15.50
C ASP A 410 -8.82 -34.92 15.35
N GLY A 411 -9.70 -34.67 16.32
CA GLY A 411 -10.56 -33.48 16.38
C GLY A 411 -9.78 -32.16 16.30
N GLN A 412 -8.49 -32.14 16.66
CA GLN A 412 -7.63 -30.95 16.49
C GLN A 412 -7.39 -30.59 15.02
N ASN A 413 -7.37 -31.57 14.12
CA ASN A 413 -7.15 -31.39 12.68
C ASN A 413 -8.44 -31.50 11.85
N ALA A 414 -9.61 -31.56 12.48
CA ALA A 414 -10.91 -31.69 11.80
C ALA A 414 -11.10 -30.65 10.68
N VAL A 415 -10.71 -29.41 10.91
CA VAL A 415 -10.77 -28.32 9.92
C VAL A 415 -9.97 -28.66 8.66
N HIS A 416 -8.79 -29.25 8.84
CA HIS A 416 -7.91 -29.63 7.74
C HIS A 416 -8.53 -30.78 6.93
N HIS A 417 -9.07 -31.81 7.58
CA HIS A 417 -9.73 -32.92 6.91
C HIS A 417 -11.01 -32.49 6.16
N VAL A 418 -11.85 -31.66 6.77
CA VAL A 418 -13.02 -31.08 6.09
C VAL A 418 -12.60 -30.25 4.87
N LEU A 419 -11.51 -29.46 4.97
CA LEU A 419 -10.98 -28.75 3.81
C LEU A 419 -10.49 -29.70 2.72
N ARG A 420 -9.85 -30.83 3.06
CA ARG A 420 -9.45 -31.85 2.08
C ARG A 420 -10.65 -32.38 1.32
N GLU A 421 -11.74 -32.76 2.00
CA GLU A 421 -12.97 -33.26 1.34
C GLU A 421 -13.58 -32.21 0.40
N ILE A 422 -13.67 -30.95 0.85
CA ILE A 422 -14.21 -29.86 0.04
C ILE A 422 -13.33 -29.62 -1.20
N LEU A 423 -12.01 -29.62 -1.03
CA LEU A 423 -11.06 -29.40 -2.12
C LEU A 423 -11.04 -30.57 -3.10
N ASP A 424 -11.10 -31.81 -2.63
CA ASP A 424 -11.14 -33.01 -3.48
C ASP A 424 -12.40 -33.02 -4.35
N SER A 425 -13.54 -32.66 -3.76
CA SER A 425 -14.79 -32.48 -4.49
C SER A 425 -14.68 -31.37 -5.55
N ALA A 426 -14.10 -30.22 -5.19
CA ALA A 426 -13.92 -29.10 -6.12
C ALA A 426 -12.94 -29.42 -7.27
N ILE A 427 -11.85 -30.13 -6.99
CA ILE A 427 -10.89 -30.61 -8.01
C ILE A 427 -11.59 -31.60 -8.94
N SER A 428 -12.39 -32.52 -8.39
CA SER A 428 -13.14 -33.50 -9.19
C SER A 428 -14.17 -32.86 -10.12
N GLN A 429 -14.68 -31.68 -9.78
CA GLN A 429 -15.64 -30.92 -10.58
C GLN A 429 -15.00 -30.00 -11.63
N GLY A 430 -13.68 -29.78 -11.60
CA GLY A 430 -12.99 -28.91 -12.55
C GLY A 430 -11.64 -28.38 -12.09
N SER A 431 -11.48 -27.06 -12.09
CA SER A 431 -10.22 -26.37 -11.77
C SER A 431 -10.39 -25.54 -10.51
N LEU A 432 -9.45 -25.60 -9.56
CA LEU A 432 -9.44 -24.72 -8.39
C LEU A 432 -9.09 -23.26 -8.72
N ASN A 433 -8.53 -23.01 -9.91
CA ASN A 433 -8.05 -21.69 -10.27
C ASN A 433 -9.18 -20.65 -10.32
N GLY A 434 -9.20 -19.74 -9.34
CA GLY A 434 -10.22 -18.70 -9.19
C GLY A 434 -11.54 -19.17 -8.56
N GLU A 435 -11.68 -20.46 -8.23
CA GLU A 435 -12.89 -20.98 -7.59
C GLU A 435 -12.95 -20.63 -6.11
N TRP A 436 -14.14 -20.21 -5.67
CA TRP A 436 -14.36 -19.78 -4.29
C TRP A 436 -14.72 -20.98 -3.41
N ILE A 437 -13.80 -21.35 -2.53
CA ILE A 437 -14.01 -22.42 -1.57
C ILE A 437 -14.39 -21.81 -0.22
N MET A 438 -15.52 -22.25 0.34
CA MET A 438 -15.95 -21.84 1.66
C MET A 438 -15.09 -22.48 2.73
N HIS A 439 -14.52 -21.65 3.60
CA HIS A 439 -13.77 -22.12 4.75
C HIS A 439 -14.74 -22.73 5.78
N PRO A 440 -14.46 -23.92 6.35
CA PRO A 440 -15.39 -24.60 7.24
C PRO A 440 -15.58 -23.87 8.57
N LEU A 441 -14.54 -23.15 9.04
CA LEU A 441 -14.66 -22.25 10.19
C LEU A 441 -15.15 -20.85 9.80
N SER A 442 -15.90 -20.27 10.71
CA SER A 442 -16.35 -18.88 10.69
C SER A 442 -16.03 -18.25 12.03
N ASP A 443 -15.47 -17.05 12.05
CA ASP A 443 -15.19 -16.33 13.30
C ASP A 443 -15.68 -14.86 13.27
N MET A 444 -15.46 -14.14 14.37
CA MET A 444 -15.96 -12.77 14.52
C MET A 444 -15.25 -11.76 13.59
N ALA A 445 -13.99 -12.03 13.26
CA ALA A 445 -13.18 -11.20 12.37
C ALA A 445 -13.47 -11.55 10.91
N GLU A 446 -13.48 -12.83 10.56
CA GLU A 446 -13.66 -13.36 9.20
C GLU A 446 -14.92 -14.24 9.11
N PRO A 447 -16.13 -13.66 9.20
CA PRO A 447 -17.37 -14.43 9.14
C PRO A 447 -17.63 -14.92 7.70
N ASN A 448 -17.93 -16.22 7.57
CA ASN A 448 -18.15 -16.91 6.29
C ASN A 448 -17.04 -16.61 5.29
N LYS A 449 -15.79 -16.85 5.72
CA LYS A 449 -14.61 -16.69 4.89
C LYS A 449 -14.68 -17.63 3.68
N GLU A 450 -14.38 -17.11 2.50
CA GLU A 450 -14.19 -17.87 1.28
C GLU A 450 -12.83 -17.51 0.68
N VAL A 451 -12.16 -18.49 0.08
CA VAL A 451 -10.80 -18.38 -0.43
C VAL A 451 -10.78 -18.85 -1.88
N ALA A 452 -10.08 -18.13 -2.75
CA ALA A 452 -9.85 -18.53 -4.13
C ALA A 452 -8.35 -18.50 -4.45
N TYR A 453 -7.80 -19.60 -4.98
CA TYR A 453 -6.39 -19.70 -5.36
C TYR A 453 -6.21 -19.21 -6.81
N LEU A 454 -5.38 -18.19 -7.04
CA LEU A 454 -5.29 -17.47 -8.33
C LEU A 454 -4.11 -17.89 -9.20
N THR A 455 -3.12 -18.52 -8.59
CA THR A 455 -1.88 -18.94 -9.26
C THR A 455 -1.72 -20.44 -9.16
N ASP A 456 -2.83 -21.18 -9.26
CA ASP A 456 -2.80 -22.63 -9.26
C ASP A 456 -2.21 -23.17 -10.58
N LEU A 457 -0.99 -23.70 -10.48
CA LEU A 457 -0.29 -24.32 -11.59
C LEU A 457 -0.38 -25.85 -11.56
N GLY A 458 -1.14 -26.42 -10.62
CA GLY A 458 -1.13 -27.83 -10.29
C GLY A 458 0.18 -28.28 -9.65
N GLY A 459 0.16 -29.43 -8.97
CA GLY A 459 1.35 -30.06 -8.38
C GLY A 459 1.54 -29.85 -6.88
N TYR A 460 0.60 -29.20 -6.21
CA TYR A 460 0.44 -29.39 -4.76
C TYR A 460 -0.47 -30.58 -4.52
N ASP A 461 -0.10 -31.41 -3.55
CA ASP A 461 -0.99 -32.44 -3.04
C ASP A 461 -2.15 -31.84 -2.23
N LEU A 462 -3.18 -32.65 -2.02
CA LEU A 462 -4.42 -32.24 -1.36
C LEU A 462 -4.19 -31.79 0.10
N ASP A 463 -3.26 -32.45 0.80
CA ASP A 463 -2.89 -32.10 2.18
C ASP A 463 -2.26 -30.71 2.22
N HIS A 464 -1.32 -30.43 1.32
CA HIS A 464 -0.69 -29.12 1.22
C HIS A 464 -1.72 -28.04 0.91
N LEU A 465 -2.62 -28.27 -0.05
CA LEU A 465 -3.68 -27.33 -0.41
C LEU A 465 -4.59 -27.02 0.79
N ALA A 466 -5.05 -28.04 1.52
CA ALA A 466 -5.86 -27.84 2.72
C ALA A 466 -5.14 -26.97 3.77
N HIS A 467 -3.82 -27.17 3.94
CA HIS A 467 -3.01 -26.31 4.80
C HIS A 467 -2.96 -24.84 4.31
N LEU A 468 -2.83 -24.61 2.99
CA LEU A 468 -2.83 -23.25 2.42
C LEU A 468 -4.16 -22.53 2.63
N TYR A 469 -5.27 -23.22 2.38
CA TYR A 469 -6.62 -22.66 2.57
C TYR A 469 -6.90 -22.34 4.05
N ASN A 470 -6.35 -23.15 4.98
CA ASN A 470 -6.46 -22.87 6.40
C ASN A 470 -5.64 -21.63 6.82
N MET A 471 -4.46 -21.41 6.22
CA MET A 471 -3.63 -20.22 6.48
C MET A 471 -4.13 -18.93 5.83
N ALA A 472 -5.02 -19.03 4.84
CA ALA A 472 -5.51 -17.87 4.10
C ALA A 472 -6.33 -16.94 5.00
N SER A 473 -5.83 -15.71 5.21
CA SER A 473 -6.41 -14.75 6.13
C SER A 473 -5.97 -13.31 5.83
N LEU A 474 -6.84 -12.35 6.15
CA LEU A 474 -6.56 -10.90 6.14
C LEU A 474 -6.34 -10.34 7.57
N LYS A 475 -6.38 -11.19 8.61
CA LYS A 475 -6.28 -10.77 10.01
C LYS A 475 -5.02 -9.98 10.34
N GLY A 476 -3.89 -10.29 9.70
CA GLY A 476 -2.62 -9.61 9.94
C GLY A 476 -2.72 -8.12 9.64
N VAL A 477 -3.09 -7.79 8.40
CA VAL A 477 -3.27 -6.41 7.94
C VAL A 477 -4.45 -5.72 8.64
N ASP A 478 -5.58 -6.42 8.84
CA ASP A 478 -6.74 -5.89 9.57
C ASP A 478 -6.38 -5.44 10.99
N ARG A 479 -5.62 -6.27 11.71
CA ARG A 479 -5.17 -5.97 13.07
C ARG A 479 -4.28 -4.74 13.10
N PHE A 480 -3.34 -4.64 12.16
CA PHE A 480 -2.42 -3.51 12.07
C PHE A 480 -3.15 -2.21 11.72
N LEU A 481 -4.03 -2.22 10.72
CA LEU A 481 -4.87 -1.08 10.34
C LEU A 481 -5.84 -0.66 11.45
N MET A 482 -6.39 -1.63 12.20
CA MET A 482 -7.19 -1.35 13.38
C MET A 482 -6.36 -0.64 14.47
N LEU A 483 -5.12 -1.07 14.70
CA LEU A 483 -4.24 -0.44 15.68
C LEU A 483 -3.88 0.99 15.27
N ILE A 484 -3.62 1.26 13.98
CA ILE A 484 -3.46 2.62 13.44
C ILE A 484 -4.63 3.50 13.86
N ARG A 485 -5.86 3.07 13.60
CA ARG A 485 -7.09 3.83 13.93
C ARG A 485 -7.28 4.05 15.44
N ARG A 486 -6.82 3.12 16.27
CA ARG A 486 -6.94 3.20 17.73
C ARG A 486 -5.84 4.02 18.38
N ARG A 487 -4.70 4.20 17.70
CA ARG A 487 -3.48 4.81 18.27
C ARG A 487 -3.10 6.13 17.62
N LEU A 488 -3.55 6.42 16.41
CA LEU A 488 -3.31 7.69 15.73
C LEU A 488 -4.62 8.47 15.64
N SER A 489 -4.73 9.58 16.38
CA SER A 489 -5.97 10.38 16.43
C SER A 489 -6.41 10.87 15.04
N LEU A 490 -5.43 11.14 14.16
CA LEU A 490 -5.65 11.62 12.80
C LEU A 490 -6.48 10.64 11.94
N PHE A 491 -6.39 9.35 12.21
CA PHE A 491 -7.02 8.29 11.42
C PHE A 491 -8.19 7.63 12.16
N GLU A 492 -8.70 8.28 13.21
CA GLU A 492 -9.89 7.82 13.91
C GLU A 492 -11.11 7.81 12.97
N ARG A 493 -12.01 6.84 13.16
CA ARG A 493 -13.23 6.76 12.37
C ARG A 493 -14.13 7.98 12.66
N PRO A 494 -14.81 8.52 11.65
CA PRO A 494 -15.78 9.57 11.85
C PRO A 494 -16.90 9.10 12.77
N ILE A 495 -17.40 10.01 13.61
CA ILE A 495 -18.59 9.74 14.39
C ILE A 495 -19.80 10.04 13.49
N HIS A 496 -20.62 9.03 13.27
CA HIS A 496 -21.92 9.20 12.61
C HIS A 496 -22.93 9.70 13.65
N THR A 497 -23.40 10.93 13.51
CA THR A 497 -24.48 11.46 14.36
C THR A 497 -25.83 11.25 13.68
N ALA A 498 -26.76 10.58 14.37
CA ALA A 498 -28.09 10.21 13.83
C ALA A 498 -28.94 11.40 13.36
N ASN A 499 -28.71 12.61 13.90
CA ASN A 499 -29.57 13.78 13.66
C ASN A 499 -29.17 14.66 12.46
N ALA A 500 -28.14 14.31 11.68
CA ALA A 500 -27.61 15.17 10.62
C ALA A 500 -27.50 14.48 9.24
N GLN A 501 -28.56 13.80 8.78
CA GLN A 501 -28.66 13.20 7.44
C GLN A 501 -27.40 12.39 7.02
N ASN A 502 -26.89 11.51 7.90
CA ASN A 502 -25.68 10.70 7.64
C ASN A 502 -24.39 11.51 7.34
N ARG A 503 -24.32 12.82 7.61
CA ARG A 503 -23.06 13.56 7.52
C ARG A 503 -22.10 13.08 8.60
N SER A 504 -20.94 12.61 8.15
CA SER A 504 -19.86 12.12 9.02
C SER A 504 -19.06 13.32 9.55
N TRP A 505 -18.90 13.44 10.87
CA TRP A 505 -18.08 14.50 11.47
C TRP A 505 -16.64 14.04 11.66
N TYR A 506 -15.73 14.68 10.92
CA TYR A 506 -14.30 14.38 10.86
C TYR A 506 -13.50 15.27 11.83
N GLY A 507 -13.75 15.12 13.14
CA GLY A 507 -13.20 16.02 14.17
C GLY A 507 -11.67 16.07 14.28
N TYR A 508 -10.98 15.00 13.83
CA TYR A 508 -9.51 14.89 13.87
C TYR A 508 -8.84 14.79 12.51
N SER A 509 -9.59 14.86 11.39
CA SER A 509 -9.00 14.80 10.06
C SER A 509 -8.04 15.97 9.84
N GLY A 510 -6.82 15.63 9.43
CA GLY A 510 -5.73 16.58 9.27
C GLY A 510 -5.86 17.36 7.97
N TYR A 511 -5.25 18.54 7.99
CA TYR A 511 -5.20 19.43 6.83
C TYR A 511 -4.00 19.17 5.92
N ASN A 512 -2.99 18.44 6.40
CA ASN A 512 -1.76 18.17 5.68
C ASN A 512 -1.48 16.67 5.58
N PRO A 513 -1.72 16.05 4.41
CA PRO A 513 -1.40 14.64 4.16
C PRO A 513 0.07 14.27 4.38
N ALA A 514 1.02 15.20 4.23
CA ALA A 514 2.42 14.94 4.50
C ALA A 514 2.65 14.58 5.98
N VAL A 515 1.90 15.21 6.89
CA VAL A 515 1.91 14.84 8.31
C VAL A 515 1.28 13.46 8.50
N GLY A 516 0.20 13.17 7.79
CA GLY A 516 -0.43 11.84 7.80
C GLY A 516 0.54 10.73 7.39
N ALA A 517 1.22 10.88 6.25
CA ALA A 517 2.24 9.95 5.79
C ALA A 517 3.35 9.73 6.84
N LYS A 518 3.85 10.81 7.45
CA LYS A 518 4.85 10.73 8.53
C LYS A 518 4.36 9.95 9.74
N LEU A 519 3.13 10.19 10.19
CA LEU A 519 2.56 9.48 11.34
C LEU A 519 2.37 8.00 11.07
N LEU A 520 1.97 7.62 9.85
CA LEU A 520 1.86 6.22 9.46
C LEU A 520 3.23 5.51 9.48
N ALA A 521 4.28 6.15 8.95
CA ALA A 521 5.64 5.61 8.99
C ALA A 521 6.21 5.53 10.42
N ILE A 522 5.98 6.56 11.25
CA ILE A 522 6.33 6.54 12.68
C ILE A 522 5.64 5.37 13.38
N PHE A 523 4.35 5.18 13.12
CA PHE A 523 3.58 4.11 13.73
C PHE A 523 4.02 2.73 13.28
N ARG A 524 4.28 2.52 11.98
CA ARG A 524 4.83 1.26 11.45
C ARG A 524 6.10 0.86 12.21
N THR A 525 7.01 1.82 12.42
CA THR A 525 8.25 1.59 13.15
C THR A 525 7.97 1.25 14.62
N ALA A 526 7.17 2.05 15.32
CA ALA A 526 6.81 1.76 16.70
C ALA A 526 6.12 0.41 16.86
N TYR A 527 5.22 0.04 15.95
CA TYR A 527 4.52 -1.24 15.94
C TYR A 527 5.46 -2.43 15.73
N ASN A 528 6.34 -2.36 14.73
CA ASN A 528 7.26 -3.46 14.43
C ASN A 528 8.29 -3.68 15.55
N TYR A 529 8.78 -2.61 16.18
CA TYR A 529 9.97 -2.68 17.04
C TYR A 529 9.71 -2.43 18.53
N CYS A 530 8.66 -1.68 18.89
CA CYS A 530 8.49 -1.16 20.25
C CYS A 530 7.22 -1.67 20.96
N LEU A 531 6.25 -2.22 20.24
CA LEU A 531 4.98 -2.68 20.79
C LEU A 531 4.95 -4.21 20.86
N PRO A 532 5.21 -4.83 22.04
CA PRO A 532 5.12 -6.28 22.18
C PRO A 532 3.66 -6.74 22.14
N GLY A 533 3.45 -7.95 21.62
CA GLY A 533 2.18 -8.66 21.72
C GLY A 533 2.01 -9.34 23.08
N ASP A 534 0.95 -10.13 23.21
CA ASP A 534 0.63 -10.86 24.44
C ASP A 534 1.71 -11.91 24.81
N ASP A 535 2.49 -12.36 23.81
CA ASP A 535 3.64 -13.25 23.95
C ASP A 535 4.93 -12.54 24.40
N GLY A 536 4.87 -11.23 24.69
CA GLY A 536 6.01 -10.40 25.06
C GLY A 536 6.97 -10.08 23.90
N LYS A 537 6.66 -10.52 22.67
CA LYS A 537 7.53 -10.32 21.49
C LYS A 537 6.95 -9.27 20.55
N THR A 538 7.82 -8.46 19.97
CA THR A 538 7.44 -7.55 18.87
C THR A 538 7.43 -8.29 17.54
N PRO A 539 6.76 -7.78 16.49
CA PRO A 539 6.86 -8.35 15.16
C PRO A 539 8.30 -8.50 14.66
N ALA A 540 9.16 -7.50 14.92
CA ALA A 540 10.59 -7.55 14.58
C ALA A 540 11.34 -8.70 15.27
N MET A 541 11.01 -8.99 16.53
CA MET A 541 11.57 -10.15 17.24
C MET A 541 11.15 -11.48 16.64
N ARG A 542 9.89 -11.60 16.16
CA ARG A 542 9.40 -12.82 15.51
C ARG A 542 10.02 -13.05 14.14
N VAL A 543 10.39 -11.97 13.45
CA VAL A 543 11.10 -11.99 12.16
C VAL A 543 12.61 -12.15 12.33
N GLY A 544 13.15 -11.84 13.52
CA GLY A 544 14.57 -11.97 13.84
C GLY A 544 15.41 -10.74 13.46
N THR A 545 14.80 -9.58 13.23
CA THR A 545 15.54 -8.32 12.97
C THR A 545 15.99 -7.61 14.24
N CYS A 546 15.44 -8.00 15.40
CA CYS A 546 15.81 -7.54 16.74
C CYS A 546 15.68 -8.70 17.75
N ASP A 547 16.42 -8.63 18.86
CA ASP A 547 16.46 -9.63 19.93
C ASP A 547 15.71 -9.22 21.21
N HIS A 548 15.32 -7.94 21.32
CA HIS A 548 14.57 -7.39 22.44
C HIS A 548 13.52 -6.36 21.98
N VAL A 549 12.67 -5.94 22.92
CA VAL A 549 11.70 -4.86 22.71
C VAL A 549 12.44 -3.53 22.69
N VAL A 550 12.49 -2.89 21.53
CA VAL A 550 13.20 -1.62 21.34
C VAL A 550 12.42 -0.49 21.99
N THR A 551 13.09 0.32 22.80
CA THR A 551 12.52 1.51 23.42
C THR A 551 12.39 2.67 22.42
N LEU A 552 11.48 3.60 22.69
CA LEU A 552 11.36 4.81 21.86
C LEU A 552 12.66 5.65 21.89
N GLY A 553 13.36 5.65 23.03
CA GLY A 553 14.65 6.30 23.18
C GLY A 553 15.74 5.71 22.29
N GLU A 554 15.78 4.39 22.10
CA GLU A 554 16.73 3.72 21.19
C GLU A 554 16.46 4.06 19.73
N VAL A 555 15.20 4.11 19.30
CA VAL A 555 14.83 4.58 17.94
C VAL A 555 15.31 6.01 17.71
N LEU A 556 15.26 6.87 18.74
CA LEU A 556 15.79 8.23 18.69
C LEU A 556 17.33 8.28 18.85
N GLY A 557 17.93 7.22 19.39
CA GLY A 557 19.29 7.12 19.90
C GLY A 557 20.38 7.05 18.82
N GLU A 558 20.06 6.53 17.64
CA GLU A 558 21.00 6.51 16.49
C GLU A 558 21.43 7.92 16.03
N PHE A 559 20.74 8.96 16.49
CA PHE A 559 21.08 10.38 16.23
C PHE A 559 21.63 11.10 17.47
N ASN A 560 21.75 10.41 18.60
CA ASN A 560 22.30 10.89 19.87
C ASN A 560 23.67 10.27 20.21
N SER A 561 24.13 9.26 19.46
CA SER A 561 25.50 8.75 19.56
C SER A 561 26.49 9.89 19.25
N LYS A 562 27.29 10.24 20.26
CA LYS A 562 28.45 11.10 20.06
C LYS A 562 29.37 10.42 19.03
N PRO A 563 29.96 11.18 18.07
CA PRO A 563 31.09 10.65 17.31
C PRO A 563 32.25 10.28 18.22
#